data_AF-A0A4Q3D903-F1
#
_entry.id   AF-A0A4Q3D903-F1
#
_cell.length_a   1.000
_cell.length_b   1.000
_cell.length_c   1.000
_cell.angle_alpha   90.00
_cell.angle_beta   90.00
_cell.angle_gamma   90.00
#
_symmetry.space_group_name_H-M   'P 1'
#
loop_
_entity.id
_entity.type
_entity.pdbx_description
1 polymer ?
#
loop_
_entity_poly.entity_id
_entity_poly.type
_entity_poly.pdbx_seq_one_letter_code
_entity_poly.pdbx_strand_id
1 'polypeptide(L)'
;MTDDYQGDLHGPHDHPVIATLAGCAVLIAGAVAAPHLLPAQPQAILLGAGAAAGFVLWLAGFTVTTRLSNFGWIAGSLAILLGAGTLAGYLTHRQYEASVRQDPSSFADLAFSPAGAPILPRDVEARGPISRLFAASVQADGNERREFDAAMAKLGMGNLNSPYLLTQNPQTIAQCGELESVKALANGQAAKRAERKQAIGQAIDSATLDASLKQAIRAIAAPAGGDALQANQLAGIDATAQLCALLAKRGWYNDNGYFGFNSGGDAVRYKALQARRAALASEGEKLDKDAVTRIKAEQEKVQAALS
;
A
#
# COMPACT_ATOMS: atom_id res chain seq x y z
N MET A 1 -33.39 -4.00 76.11
CA MET A 1 -33.60 -5.14 75.21
C MET A 1 -34.80 -4.82 74.33
N THR A 2 -34.50 -4.25 73.17
CA THR A 2 -35.17 -4.48 71.88
C THR A 2 -34.18 -3.90 70.88
N ASP A 3 -33.27 -4.78 70.47
CA ASP A 3 -32.58 -4.67 69.20
C ASP A 3 -33.64 -4.52 68.11
N ASP A 4 -33.47 -3.54 67.23
CA ASP A 4 -33.79 -3.71 65.82
C ASP A 4 -32.78 -2.88 65.03
N TYR A 5 -31.68 -3.56 64.75
CA TYR A 5 -30.82 -3.41 63.60
C TYR A 5 -31.27 -2.32 62.60
N GLN A 6 -30.67 -1.13 62.72
CA GLN A 6 -30.22 -0.37 61.55
C GLN A 6 -29.09 -1.16 60.89
N GLY A 7 -29.43 -2.35 60.39
CA GLY A 7 -28.56 -3.10 59.51
C GLY A 7 -28.60 -2.38 58.18
N ASP A 8 -27.44 -1.94 57.72
CA ASP A 8 -27.16 -1.56 56.35
C ASP A 8 -27.88 -2.50 55.37
N LEU A 9 -29.04 -2.10 54.86
CA LEU A 9 -29.51 -2.59 53.56
C LEU A 9 -28.76 -1.76 52.51
N HIS A 10 -27.47 -2.05 52.39
CA HIS A 10 -26.78 -2.00 51.11
C HIS A 10 -26.74 -3.43 50.60
N GLY A 11 -27.90 -3.89 50.16
CA GLY A 11 -27.97 -5.17 49.46
C GLY A 11 -27.25 -5.06 48.11
N PRO A 12 -26.90 -6.18 47.45
CA PRO A 12 -26.32 -6.19 46.10
C PRO A 12 -27.18 -5.52 45.01
N HIS A 13 -28.34 -4.96 45.39
CA HIS A 13 -29.39 -4.42 44.55
C HIS A 13 -29.52 -2.88 44.59
N ASP A 14 -28.71 -2.17 45.38
CA ASP A 14 -28.92 -0.73 45.64
C ASP A 14 -28.10 0.25 44.79
N HIS A 15 -27.49 -0.22 43.69
CA HIS A 15 -26.64 0.65 42.86
C HIS A 15 -27.09 0.74 41.41
N PRO A 16 -28.33 1.18 41.15
CA PRO A 16 -28.83 1.22 39.79
C PRO A 16 -28.16 2.33 38.95
N VAL A 17 -27.53 3.32 39.61
CA VAL A 17 -26.64 4.30 38.98
C VAL A 17 -25.39 3.60 38.42
N ILE A 18 -24.75 2.74 39.22
CA ILE A 18 -23.53 2.02 38.82
C ILE A 18 -23.83 1.07 37.66
N ALA A 19 -24.97 0.36 37.69
CA ALA A 19 -25.40 -0.50 36.60
C ALA A 19 -25.61 0.27 35.28
N THR A 20 -26.23 1.45 35.36
CA THR A 20 -26.45 2.30 34.18
C THR A 20 -25.13 2.84 33.63
N LEU A 21 -24.22 3.29 34.49
CA LEU A 21 -22.89 3.76 34.09
C LEU A 21 -22.03 2.63 33.48
N ALA A 22 -22.09 1.42 34.04
CA ALA A 22 -21.44 0.25 33.48
C ALA A 22 -21.97 -0.09 32.08
N GLY A 23 -23.29 -0.02 31.88
CA GLY A 23 -23.92 -0.16 30.57
C GLY A 23 -23.41 0.87 29.56
N CYS A 24 -23.32 2.14 29.96
CA CYS A 24 -22.73 3.20 29.12
C CYS A 24 -21.26 2.92 28.78
N ALA A 25 -20.46 2.47 29.74
CA ALA A 25 -19.05 2.13 29.51
C ALA A 25 -18.90 0.98 28.49
N VAL A 26 -19.74 -0.05 28.57
CA VAL A 26 -19.75 -1.16 27.60
C VAL A 26 -20.13 -0.66 26.20
N LEU A 27 -21.12 0.23 26.08
CA LEU A 27 -21.52 0.80 24.79
C LEU A 27 -20.38 1.63 24.16
N ILE A 28 -19.67 2.42 24.96
CA ILE A 28 -18.52 3.22 24.49
C ILE A 28 -17.37 2.31 24.07
N ALA A 29 -17.03 1.29 24.88
CA ALA A 29 -15.99 0.33 24.53
C ALA A 29 -16.32 -0.44 23.24
N GLY A 30 -17.58 -0.85 23.09
CA GLY A 30 -18.08 -1.46 21.86
C GLY A 30 -17.97 -0.52 20.65
N ALA A 31 -18.29 0.77 20.82
CA ALA A 31 -18.20 1.75 19.76
C ALA A 31 -16.77 1.95 19.23
N VAL A 32 -15.77 1.87 20.12
CA VAL A 32 -14.34 1.98 19.80
C VAL A 32 -13.80 0.69 19.19
N ALA A 33 -14.26 -0.48 19.65
CA ALA A 33 -13.80 -1.78 19.15
C ALA A 33 -14.44 -2.16 17.81
N ALA A 34 -15.68 -1.74 17.55
CA ALA A 34 -16.45 -2.15 16.37
C ALA A 34 -15.75 -1.84 15.03
N PRO A 35 -15.13 -0.67 14.80
CA PRO A 35 -14.41 -0.39 13.54
C PRO A 35 -13.22 -1.31 13.27
N HIS A 36 -12.67 -1.95 14.30
CA HIS A 36 -11.55 -2.88 14.17
C HIS A 36 -12.01 -4.32 13.89
N LEU A 37 -13.25 -4.67 14.23
CA LEU A 37 -13.76 -6.04 14.20
C LEU A 37 -14.84 -6.25 13.13
N LEU A 38 -15.54 -5.20 12.72
CA LEU A 38 -16.71 -5.27 11.87
C LEU A 38 -16.57 -4.37 10.64
N PRO A 39 -17.09 -4.81 9.48
CA PRO A 39 -17.11 -4.00 8.27
C PRO A 39 -17.99 -2.76 8.44
N ALA A 40 -17.70 -1.69 7.68
CA ALA A 40 -18.48 -0.47 7.69
C ALA A 40 -19.95 -0.74 7.34
N GLN A 41 -20.87 -0.12 8.10
CA GLN A 41 -22.30 -0.24 7.93
C GLN A 41 -22.94 1.14 7.74
N PRO A 42 -24.08 1.25 7.04
CA PRO A 42 -24.77 2.52 6.86
C PRO A 42 -25.23 3.08 8.21
N GLN A 43 -25.27 4.41 8.32
CA GLN A 43 -25.56 5.14 9.56
C GLN A 43 -26.85 4.63 10.24
N ALA A 44 -27.92 4.40 9.47
CA ALA A 44 -29.19 3.92 10.00
C ALA A 44 -29.07 2.55 10.70
N ILE A 45 -28.26 1.63 10.16
CA ILE A 45 -28.01 0.32 10.75
C ILE A 45 -27.20 0.46 12.04
N LEU A 46 -26.17 1.31 12.05
CA LEU A 46 -25.34 1.53 13.24
C LEU A 46 -26.11 2.22 14.37
N LEU A 47 -26.94 3.22 14.05
CA LEU A 47 -27.83 3.86 15.02
C LEU A 47 -28.84 2.86 15.60
N GLY A 48 -29.45 2.04 14.73
CA GLY A 48 -30.41 1.01 15.14
C GLY A 48 -29.76 -0.08 16.00
N ALA A 49 -28.58 -0.57 15.60
CA ALA A 49 -27.81 -1.56 16.35
C ALA A 49 -27.35 -1.01 17.70
N GLY A 50 -26.87 0.24 17.74
CA GLY A 50 -26.50 0.92 18.97
C GLY A 50 -27.68 1.09 19.93
N ALA A 51 -28.84 1.53 19.44
CA ALA A 51 -30.06 1.63 20.22
C ALA A 51 -30.51 0.26 20.75
N ALA A 52 -30.47 -0.79 19.91
CA ALA A 52 -30.81 -2.14 20.30
C ALA A 52 -29.87 -2.69 21.38
N ALA A 53 -28.56 -2.45 21.26
CA ALA A 53 -27.60 -2.81 22.30
C ALA A 53 -27.88 -2.08 23.63
N GLY A 54 -28.21 -0.78 23.57
CA GLY A 54 -28.64 0.00 24.72
C GLY A 54 -29.89 -0.57 25.38
N PHE A 55 -30.87 -1.00 24.58
CA PHE A 55 -32.09 -1.65 25.08
C PHE A 55 -31.81 -3.01 25.74
N VAL A 56 -30.93 -3.83 25.14
CA VAL A 56 -30.54 -5.13 25.71
C VAL A 56 -29.82 -4.97 27.05
N LEU A 57 -28.88 -4.01 27.13
CA LEU A 57 -28.20 -3.70 28.39
C LEU A 57 -29.17 -3.16 29.44
N TRP A 58 -30.16 -2.36 29.02
CA TRP A 58 -31.22 -1.94 29.91
C TRP A 58 -32.07 -3.11 30.41
N LEU A 59 -32.44 -4.08 29.56
CA LEU A 59 -33.17 -5.28 29.98
C LEU A 59 -32.37 -6.10 31.01
N ALA A 60 -31.07 -6.26 30.80
CA ALA A 60 -30.18 -6.91 31.75
C ALA A 60 -30.11 -6.14 33.09
N GLY A 61 -29.94 -4.82 33.05
CA GLY A 61 -29.97 -3.99 34.26
C GLY A 61 -31.33 -4.00 34.98
N PHE A 62 -32.42 -4.01 34.22
CA PHE A 62 -33.80 -4.09 34.71
C PHE A 62 -34.06 -5.37 35.48
N THR A 63 -33.66 -6.52 34.92
CA THR A 63 -33.86 -7.82 35.57
C THR A 63 -33.04 -8.00 36.84
N VAL A 64 -31.83 -7.41 36.92
CA VAL A 64 -30.89 -7.63 38.02
C VAL A 64 -31.01 -6.57 39.13
N THR A 65 -31.32 -5.31 38.80
CA THR A 65 -31.17 -4.19 39.75
C THR A 65 -32.39 -3.27 39.85
N THR A 66 -33.05 -2.91 38.75
CA THR A 66 -34.05 -1.82 38.74
C THR A 66 -35.51 -2.27 38.75
N ARG A 67 -35.78 -3.59 38.82
CA ARG A 67 -37.15 -4.15 38.83
C ARG A 67 -38.04 -3.63 39.95
N LEU A 68 -37.46 -3.31 41.11
CA LEU A 68 -38.16 -2.82 42.30
C LEU A 68 -38.06 -1.28 42.47
N SER A 69 -37.44 -0.59 41.51
CA SER A 69 -37.26 0.87 41.57
C SER A 69 -38.52 1.63 41.12
N ASN A 70 -38.61 2.91 41.49
CA ASN A 70 -39.70 3.78 41.05
C ASN A 70 -39.71 3.97 39.53
N PHE A 71 -40.91 4.16 38.96
CA PHE A 71 -41.13 4.28 37.51
C PHE A 71 -40.26 5.34 36.84
N GLY A 72 -40.02 6.47 37.50
CA GLY A 72 -39.15 7.54 36.99
C GLY A 72 -37.70 7.08 36.75
N TRP A 73 -37.19 6.17 37.59
CA TRP A 73 -35.85 5.63 37.45
C TRP A 73 -35.75 4.56 36.34
N ILE A 74 -36.79 3.74 36.22
CA ILE A 74 -36.92 2.74 35.14
C ILE A 74 -36.93 3.46 33.78
N ALA A 75 -37.77 4.48 33.64
CA ALA A 75 -37.87 5.28 32.42
C ALA A 75 -36.60 6.11 32.15
N GLY A 76 -36.01 6.70 33.20
CA GLY A 76 -34.79 7.49 33.09
C GLY A 76 -33.57 6.68 32.64
N SER A 77 -33.36 5.50 33.24
CA SER A 77 -32.24 4.61 32.85
C SER A 77 -32.41 4.04 31.44
N LEU A 78 -33.64 3.78 31.00
CA LEU A 78 -33.94 3.39 29.61
C LEU A 78 -33.56 4.50 28.64
N ALA A 79 -34.01 5.73 28.89
CA ALA A 79 -33.69 6.88 28.04
C ALA A 79 -32.19 7.12 27.95
N ILE A 80 -31.46 7.00 29.07
CA ILE A 80 -30.00 7.14 29.11
C ILE A 80 -29.31 6.07 28.26
N LEU A 81 -29.68 4.79 28.41
CA LEU A 81 -29.01 3.70 27.68
C LEU A 81 -29.37 3.68 26.18
N LEU A 82 -30.60 4.04 25.82
CA LEU A 82 -30.97 4.26 24.41
C LEU A 82 -30.20 5.44 23.82
N GLY A 83 -30.12 6.56 24.54
CA GLY A 83 -29.34 7.74 24.14
C GLY A 83 -27.85 7.43 23.99
N ALA A 84 -27.26 6.75 24.97
CA ALA A 84 -25.86 6.31 24.91
C ALA A 84 -25.62 5.31 23.77
N GLY A 85 -26.56 4.38 23.52
CA GLY A 85 -26.46 3.39 22.46
C GLY A 85 -26.54 4.02 21.06
N THR A 86 -27.49 4.93 20.85
CA THR A 86 -27.58 5.72 19.61
C THR A 86 -26.34 6.59 19.37
N LEU A 87 -25.84 7.26 20.42
CA LEU A 87 -24.61 8.05 20.34
C LEU A 87 -23.38 7.17 20.03
N ALA A 88 -23.29 5.99 20.63
CA ALA A 88 -22.26 4.99 20.33
C ALA A 88 -22.29 4.60 18.84
N GLY A 89 -23.47 4.27 18.29
CA GLY A 89 -23.64 4.00 16.87
C GLY A 89 -23.25 5.17 15.96
N TYR A 90 -23.56 6.40 16.37
CA TYR A 90 -23.14 7.61 15.67
C TYR A 90 -21.61 7.82 15.70
N LEU A 91 -20.96 7.60 16.85
CA LEU A 91 -19.51 7.71 17.00
C LEU A 91 -18.78 6.66 16.16
N THR A 92 -19.25 5.42 16.15
CA THR A 92 -18.73 4.36 15.28
C THR A 92 -18.86 4.74 13.80
N HIS A 93 -19.99 5.32 13.40
CA HIS A 93 -20.17 5.82 12.03
C HIS A 93 -19.17 6.93 11.69
N ARG A 94 -18.96 7.91 12.58
CA ARG A 94 -17.95 8.96 12.40
C ARG A 94 -16.53 8.42 12.31
N GLN A 95 -16.21 7.38 13.08
CA GLN A 95 -14.91 6.71 13.00
C GLN A 95 -14.74 5.99 11.67
N TYR A 96 -15.79 5.35 11.14
CA TYR A 96 -15.77 4.81 9.78
C TYR A 96 -15.53 5.92 8.74
N GLU A 97 -16.26 7.03 8.80
CA GLU A 97 -16.03 8.17 7.88
C GLU A 97 -14.60 8.72 7.95
N ALA A 98 -14.05 8.85 9.16
CA ALA A 98 -12.68 9.31 9.36
C ALA A 98 -11.65 8.34 8.76
N SER A 99 -11.83 7.02 9.00
CA SER A 99 -10.95 5.98 8.44
C SER A 99 -11.04 5.87 6.91
N VAL A 100 -12.24 6.08 6.34
CA VAL A 100 -12.49 6.06 4.89
C VAL A 100 -11.76 7.21 4.17
N ARG A 101 -11.50 8.33 4.86
CA ARG A 101 -10.76 9.47 4.28
C ARG A 101 -9.25 9.38 4.49
N GLN A 102 -8.78 8.72 5.55
CA GLN A 102 -7.35 8.63 5.85
C GLN A 102 -6.58 7.81 4.80
N ASP A 103 -7.12 6.66 4.37
CA ASP A 103 -6.42 5.80 3.40
C ASP A 103 -6.24 6.50 2.03
N PRO A 104 -7.30 7.09 1.43
CA PRO A 104 -7.16 7.87 0.19
C PRO A 104 -6.28 9.12 0.33
N SER A 105 -6.23 9.75 1.51
CA SER A 105 -5.42 10.97 1.72
C SER A 105 -3.94 10.74 1.47
N SER A 106 -3.43 9.52 1.69
CA SER A 106 -2.04 9.17 1.37
C SER A 106 -1.71 9.35 -0.10
N PHE A 107 -2.68 9.15 -0.99
CA PHE A 107 -2.54 9.29 -2.43
C PHE A 107 -2.67 10.76 -2.86
N ALA A 108 -3.48 11.55 -2.14
CA ALA A 108 -3.56 13.00 -2.31
C ALA A 108 -2.26 13.72 -1.88
N ASP A 109 -1.58 13.21 -0.86
CA ASP A 109 -0.38 13.82 -0.26
C ASP A 109 0.93 13.32 -0.87
N LEU A 110 0.90 12.58 -1.98
CA LEU A 110 2.11 12.10 -2.64
C LEU A 110 2.95 13.28 -3.13
N ALA A 111 4.21 13.33 -2.71
CA ALA A 111 5.19 14.22 -3.30
C ALA A 111 6.07 13.43 -4.29
N PHE A 112 6.84 14.14 -5.11
CA PHE A 112 7.79 13.52 -6.03
C PHE A 112 9.16 14.14 -5.85
N SER A 113 10.18 13.29 -5.81
CA SER A 113 11.57 13.74 -5.87
C SER A 113 11.88 14.35 -7.24
N PRO A 114 12.99 15.10 -7.39
CA PRO A 114 13.44 15.60 -8.69
C PRO A 114 13.68 14.49 -9.73
N ALA A 115 13.98 13.28 -9.26
CA ALA A 115 14.15 12.07 -10.08
C ALA A 115 12.82 11.36 -10.42
N GLY A 116 11.68 11.89 -9.98
CA GLY A 116 10.36 11.32 -10.24
C GLY A 116 9.94 10.19 -9.29
N ALA A 117 10.80 9.76 -8.36
CA ALA A 117 10.41 8.76 -7.36
C ALA A 117 9.34 9.34 -6.41
N PRO A 118 8.27 8.58 -6.09
CA PRO A 118 7.23 9.01 -5.15
C PRO A 118 7.81 9.12 -3.74
N ILE A 119 7.51 10.24 -3.08
CA ILE A 119 7.81 10.52 -1.67
C ILE A 119 6.50 10.35 -0.91
N LEU A 120 6.46 9.35 -0.05
CA LEU A 120 5.28 9.01 0.74
C LEU A 120 5.12 9.96 1.94
N PRO A 121 3.88 10.27 2.35
CA PRO A 121 3.62 11.08 3.53
C PRO A 121 4.03 10.38 4.83
N ARG A 122 4.22 11.20 5.88
CA ARG A 122 4.85 10.86 7.17
C ARG A 122 4.03 9.98 8.13
N ASP A 123 3.43 8.90 7.67
CA ASP A 123 2.57 8.02 8.48
C ASP A 123 1.76 7.09 7.57
N VAL A 124 2.18 6.95 6.32
CA VAL A 124 1.43 6.24 5.27
C VAL A 124 0.99 4.84 5.70
N GLU A 125 1.79 4.14 6.50
CA GLU A 125 1.47 2.79 7.00
C GLU A 125 0.34 2.75 8.07
N ALA A 126 0.13 3.88 8.76
CA ALA A 126 -0.90 4.07 9.77
C ALA A 126 -2.21 4.60 9.18
N ARG A 127 -2.20 5.17 7.97
CA ARG A 127 -3.37 5.80 7.33
C ARG A 127 -4.40 4.81 6.79
N GLY A 128 -4.00 3.58 6.49
CA GLY A 128 -4.94 2.53 6.08
C GLY A 128 -4.28 1.33 5.41
N PRO A 129 -5.07 0.27 5.13
CA PRO A 129 -4.57 -0.96 4.51
C PRO A 129 -4.04 -0.76 3.09
N ILE A 130 -4.69 0.07 2.25
CA ILE A 130 -4.23 0.30 0.87
C ILE A 130 -2.93 1.09 0.89
N SER A 131 -2.86 2.15 1.70
CA SER A 131 -1.68 2.99 1.90
C SER A 131 -0.48 2.17 2.40
N ARG A 132 -0.68 1.25 3.34
CA ARG A 132 0.37 0.36 3.84
C ARG A 132 0.91 -0.57 2.74
N LEU A 133 0.02 -1.20 1.97
CA LEU A 133 0.42 -2.06 0.86
C LEU A 133 1.15 -1.27 -0.23
N PHE A 134 0.68 -0.07 -0.53
CA PHE A 134 1.33 0.83 -1.49
C PHE A 134 2.72 1.25 -1.01
N ALA A 135 2.87 1.62 0.26
CA ALA A 135 4.15 1.99 0.84
C ALA A 135 5.17 0.83 0.77
N ALA A 136 4.73 -0.37 1.13
CA ALA A 136 5.54 -1.58 1.00
C ALA A 136 5.94 -1.85 -0.46
N SER A 137 5.04 -1.61 -1.42
CA SER A 137 5.35 -1.76 -2.85
C SER A 137 6.39 -0.75 -3.32
N VAL A 138 6.26 0.54 -2.98
CA VAL A 138 7.23 1.57 -3.36
C VAL A 138 8.62 1.27 -2.80
N GLN A 139 8.70 0.82 -1.54
CA GLN A 139 9.97 0.41 -0.94
C GLN A 139 10.56 -0.82 -1.64
N ALA A 140 9.74 -1.82 -1.94
CA ALA A 140 10.16 -3.01 -2.65
C ALA A 140 10.67 -2.68 -4.07
N ASP A 141 9.97 -1.85 -4.82
CA ASP A 141 10.38 -1.43 -6.17
C ASP A 141 11.74 -0.69 -6.14
N GLY A 142 11.95 0.16 -5.13
CA GLY A 142 13.23 0.84 -4.91
C GLY A 142 14.38 -0.11 -4.55
N ASN A 143 14.12 -1.16 -3.77
CA ASN A 143 15.09 -2.21 -3.47
C ASN A 143 15.40 -3.05 -4.71
N GLU A 144 14.38 -3.48 -5.44
CA GLU A 144 14.49 -4.31 -6.64
C GLU A 144 15.32 -3.61 -7.74
N ARG A 145 15.11 -2.30 -7.94
CA ARG A 145 15.92 -1.50 -8.87
C ARG A 145 17.39 -1.48 -8.46
N ARG A 146 17.69 -1.25 -7.18
CA ARG A 146 19.08 -1.29 -6.66
C ARG A 146 19.71 -2.67 -6.81
N GLU A 147 18.98 -3.73 -6.54
CA GLU A 147 19.46 -5.10 -6.69
C GLU A 147 19.76 -5.43 -8.16
N PHE A 148 18.89 -5.00 -9.08
CA PHE A 148 19.10 -5.16 -10.51
C PHE A 148 20.34 -4.42 -10.99
N ASP A 149 20.49 -3.15 -10.62
CA ASP A 149 21.65 -2.32 -10.97
C ASP A 149 22.95 -2.91 -10.39
N ALA A 150 22.90 -3.40 -9.14
CA ALA A 150 24.03 -4.06 -8.49
C ALA A 150 24.41 -5.38 -9.20
N ALA A 151 23.42 -6.17 -9.65
CA ALA A 151 23.67 -7.39 -10.41
C ALA A 151 24.36 -7.10 -11.75
N MET A 152 23.87 -6.09 -12.49
CA MET A 152 24.50 -5.64 -13.74
C MET A 152 25.91 -5.09 -13.53
N ALA A 153 26.12 -4.32 -12.45
CA ALA A 153 27.43 -3.77 -12.08
C ALA A 153 28.42 -4.85 -11.67
N LYS A 154 27.98 -5.87 -10.91
CA LYS A 154 28.81 -7.01 -10.49
C LYS A 154 29.41 -7.77 -11.68
N LEU A 155 28.65 -7.89 -12.77
CA LEU A 155 29.14 -8.50 -14.01
C LEU A 155 30.06 -7.57 -14.82
N GLY A 156 30.21 -6.31 -14.41
CA GLY A 156 31.03 -5.32 -15.11
C GLY A 156 30.42 -4.90 -16.45
N MET A 157 29.10 -5.01 -16.64
CA MET A 157 28.45 -4.74 -17.93
C MET A 157 28.63 -3.30 -18.43
N GLY A 158 28.97 -2.37 -17.54
CA GLY A 158 29.39 -1.01 -17.90
C GLY A 158 30.68 -0.97 -18.72
N ASN A 159 31.59 -1.93 -18.53
CA ASN A 159 32.87 -2.00 -19.24
C ASN A 159 32.67 -2.26 -20.73
N LEU A 160 31.55 -2.87 -21.14
CA LEU A 160 31.23 -3.15 -22.56
C LEU A 160 31.15 -1.88 -23.43
N ASN A 161 31.11 -0.70 -22.82
CA ASN A 161 31.09 0.59 -23.52
C ASN A 161 32.49 1.19 -23.74
N SER A 162 33.55 0.57 -23.21
CA SER A 162 34.91 1.09 -23.33
C SER A 162 35.91 -0.03 -23.67
N PRO A 163 36.64 0.09 -24.80
CA PRO A 163 37.69 -0.87 -25.14
C PRO A 163 38.82 -0.86 -24.11
N TYR A 164 39.07 0.31 -23.48
CA TYR A 164 40.06 0.46 -22.42
C TYR A 164 39.67 -0.34 -21.17
N LEU A 165 38.44 -0.17 -20.69
CA LEU A 165 37.96 -0.90 -19.51
C LEU A 165 37.90 -2.42 -19.75
N LEU A 166 37.56 -2.85 -20.97
CA LEU A 166 37.62 -4.28 -21.31
C LEU A 166 39.03 -4.84 -21.39
N THR A 167 40.00 -4.03 -21.81
CA THR A 167 41.41 -4.44 -21.81
C THR A 167 41.92 -4.61 -20.38
N GLN A 168 41.49 -3.73 -19.46
CA GLN A 168 41.84 -3.82 -18.04
C GLN A 168 41.10 -4.94 -17.29
N ASN A 169 39.84 -5.17 -17.64
CA ASN A 169 39.01 -6.19 -17.02
C ASN A 169 38.40 -7.13 -18.09
N PRO A 170 39.20 -8.08 -18.61
CA PRO A 170 38.75 -9.00 -19.65
C PRO A 170 37.74 -10.04 -19.15
N GLN A 171 37.56 -10.16 -17.83
CA GLN A 171 36.60 -11.12 -17.24
C GLN A 171 35.15 -10.77 -17.59
N THR A 172 34.83 -9.49 -17.83
CA THR A 172 33.49 -9.04 -18.25
C THR A 172 33.00 -9.77 -19.51
N ILE A 173 33.87 -9.99 -20.50
CA ILE A 173 33.52 -10.69 -21.75
C ILE A 173 33.71 -12.21 -21.67
N ALA A 174 34.28 -12.72 -20.58
CA ALA A 174 34.36 -14.16 -20.32
C ALA A 174 33.08 -14.72 -19.67
N GLN A 175 32.28 -13.86 -19.04
CA GLN A 175 31.12 -14.23 -18.22
C GLN A 175 29.78 -13.87 -18.90
N CYS A 176 29.72 -13.83 -20.23
CA CYS A 176 28.49 -13.42 -20.94
C CYS A 176 27.27 -14.30 -20.61
N GLY A 177 27.49 -15.58 -20.26
CA GLY A 177 26.41 -16.49 -19.84
C GLY A 177 25.79 -16.16 -18.48
N GLU A 178 26.48 -15.42 -17.62
CA GLU A 178 25.98 -15.02 -16.30
C GLU A 178 24.82 -14.02 -16.39
N LEU A 179 24.58 -13.41 -17.55
CA LEU A 179 23.43 -12.53 -17.78
C LEU A 179 22.08 -13.26 -17.69
N GLU A 180 22.06 -14.60 -17.87
CA GLU A 180 20.85 -15.39 -17.63
C GLU A 180 20.41 -15.34 -16.16
N SER A 181 21.36 -15.22 -15.21
CA SER A 181 21.02 -15.04 -13.79
C SER A 181 20.33 -13.70 -13.53
N VAL A 182 20.73 -12.64 -14.25
CA VAL A 182 20.09 -11.31 -14.18
C VAL A 182 18.71 -11.34 -14.83
N LYS A 183 18.54 -12.13 -15.91
CA LYS A 183 17.24 -12.36 -16.54
C LYS A 183 16.28 -13.07 -15.58
N ALA A 184 16.75 -14.09 -14.88
CA ALA A 184 15.99 -14.78 -13.84
C ALA A 184 15.60 -13.84 -12.69
N LEU A 185 16.53 -12.96 -12.25
CA LEU A 185 16.25 -11.93 -11.26
C LEU A 185 15.12 -10.99 -11.72
N ALA A 186 15.20 -10.44 -12.93
CA ALA A 186 14.19 -9.52 -13.48
C ALA A 186 12.80 -10.17 -13.57
N ASN A 187 12.73 -11.45 -13.97
CA ASN A 187 11.48 -12.21 -14.00
C ASN A 187 10.91 -12.45 -12.60
N GLY A 188 11.76 -12.80 -11.64
CA GLY A 188 11.35 -12.98 -10.25
C GLY A 188 10.82 -11.70 -9.62
N GLN A 189 11.46 -10.55 -9.89
CA GLN A 189 10.99 -9.25 -9.45
C GLN A 189 9.64 -8.87 -10.09
N ALA A 190 9.46 -9.14 -11.39
CA ALA A 190 8.19 -8.90 -12.07
C ALA A 190 7.02 -9.74 -11.49
N ALA A 191 7.28 -11.01 -11.16
CA ALA A 191 6.28 -11.85 -10.49
C ALA A 191 5.88 -11.27 -9.12
N LYS A 192 6.86 -10.86 -8.30
CA LYS A 192 6.60 -10.20 -7.02
C LYS A 192 5.82 -8.88 -7.19
N ARG A 193 6.14 -8.07 -8.21
CA ARG A 193 5.37 -6.86 -8.54
C ARG A 193 3.92 -7.19 -8.92
N ALA A 194 3.69 -8.25 -9.68
CA ALA A 194 2.35 -8.68 -10.04
C ALA A 194 1.54 -9.10 -8.80
N GLU A 195 2.13 -9.87 -7.89
CA GLU A 195 1.51 -10.25 -6.61
C GLU A 195 1.16 -9.03 -5.76
N ARG A 196 2.08 -8.06 -5.63
CA ARG A 196 1.81 -6.80 -4.90
C ARG A 196 0.67 -6.01 -5.54
N LYS A 197 0.66 -5.85 -6.86
CA LYS A 197 -0.41 -5.17 -7.59
C LYS A 197 -1.76 -5.86 -7.38
N GLN A 198 -1.78 -7.19 -7.37
CA GLN A 198 -3.00 -7.95 -7.11
C GLN A 198 -3.51 -7.73 -5.68
N ALA A 199 -2.63 -7.80 -4.67
CA ALA A 199 -3.00 -7.55 -3.28
C ALA A 199 -3.53 -6.13 -3.06
N ILE A 200 -2.88 -5.12 -3.64
CA ILE A 200 -3.35 -3.73 -3.64
C ILE A 200 -4.71 -3.62 -4.34
N GLY A 201 -4.85 -4.27 -5.51
CA GLY A 201 -6.11 -4.30 -6.26
C GLY A 201 -7.27 -4.86 -5.43
N GLN A 202 -7.06 -5.98 -4.76
CA GLN A 202 -8.06 -6.60 -3.88
C GLN A 202 -8.41 -5.71 -2.68
N ALA A 203 -7.42 -5.05 -2.07
CA ALA A 203 -7.66 -4.10 -0.99
C ALA A 203 -8.55 -2.93 -1.47
N ILE A 204 -8.27 -2.37 -2.64
CA ILE A 204 -9.08 -1.30 -3.25
C ILE A 204 -10.52 -1.78 -3.54
N ASP A 205 -10.70 -3.00 -4.07
CA ASP A 205 -12.04 -3.53 -4.35
C ASP A 205 -12.87 -3.71 -3.07
N SER A 206 -12.22 -4.23 -2.01
CA SER A 206 -12.86 -4.46 -0.71
C SER A 206 -13.15 -3.18 0.07
N ALA A 207 -12.47 -2.08 -0.24
CA ALA A 207 -12.62 -0.82 0.49
C ALA A 207 -13.98 -0.16 0.22
N THR A 208 -14.53 0.50 1.23
CA THR A 208 -15.80 1.24 1.14
C THR A 208 -15.55 2.64 0.58
N LEU A 209 -15.03 2.71 -0.65
CA LEU A 209 -14.71 3.95 -1.37
C LEU A 209 -15.65 4.13 -2.57
N ASP A 210 -15.87 5.39 -2.97
CA ASP A 210 -16.58 5.71 -4.21
C ASP A 210 -15.87 5.15 -5.44
N ALA A 211 -16.65 4.82 -6.47
CA ALA A 211 -16.12 4.17 -7.68
C ALA A 211 -15.04 5.00 -8.38
N SER A 212 -15.21 6.33 -8.43
CA SER A 212 -14.22 7.27 -8.98
C SER A 212 -12.91 7.25 -8.19
N LEU A 213 -13.02 7.21 -6.86
CA LEU A 213 -11.87 7.18 -5.95
C LEU A 213 -11.11 5.86 -6.04
N LYS A 214 -11.84 4.73 -6.11
CA LYS A 214 -11.25 3.41 -6.39
C LYS A 214 -10.48 3.41 -7.71
N GLN A 215 -11.07 3.98 -8.76
CA GLN A 215 -10.45 4.04 -10.08
C GLN A 215 -9.15 4.87 -10.06
N ALA A 216 -9.18 6.06 -9.44
CA ALA A 216 -8.01 6.92 -9.34
C ALA A 216 -6.88 6.27 -8.52
N ILE A 217 -7.20 5.74 -7.33
CA ILE A 217 -6.21 5.05 -6.47
C ILE A 217 -5.65 3.81 -7.19
N ARG A 218 -6.49 3.05 -7.91
CA ARG A 218 -6.05 1.91 -8.71
C ARG A 218 -5.09 2.32 -9.82
N ALA A 219 -5.36 3.41 -10.52
CA ALA A 219 -4.47 3.90 -11.57
C ALA A 219 -3.10 4.37 -11.04
N ILE A 220 -3.03 4.76 -9.76
CA ILE A 220 -1.78 5.08 -9.06
C ILE A 220 -1.06 3.81 -8.60
N ALA A 221 -1.74 2.96 -7.83
CA ALA A 221 -1.13 1.92 -7.00
C ALA A 221 -1.10 0.53 -7.67
N ALA A 222 -2.05 0.25 -8.57
CA ALA A 222 -2.18 -1.04 -9.26
C ALA A 222 -2.67 -0.83 -10.71
N PRO A 223 -1.89 -0.12 -11.56
CA PRO A 223 -2.30 0.17 -12.92
C PRO A 223 -2.50 -1.12 -13.72
N ALA A 224 -3.57 -1.16 -14.52
CA ALA A 224 -3.88 -2.28 -15.40
C ALA A 224 -2.86 -2.40 -16.54
N GLY A 225 -2.64 -3.63 -17.02
CA GLY A 225 -1.74 -3.94 -18.13
C GLY A 225 -0.51 -4.74 -17.72
N GLY A 226 0.29 -5.11 -18.73
CA GLY A 226 1.53 -5.86 -18.54
C GLY A 226 2.65 -5.02 -17.92
N ASP A 227 3.72 -5.68 -17.49
CA ASP A 227 4.91 -5.01 -16.95
C ASP A 227 5.83 -4.54 -18.10
N ALA A 228 5.55 -3.34 -18.62
CA ALA A 228 6.38 -2.72 -19.66
C ALA A 228 7.84 -2.51 -19.21
N LEU A 229 8.06 -2.29 -17.90
CA LEU A 229 9.40 -2.17 -17.34
C LEU A 229 10.15 -3.51 -17.43
N GLN A 230 9.49 -4.62 -17.08
CA GLN A 230 10.06 -5.96 -17.26
C GLN A 230 10.41 -6.21 -18.73
N ALA A 231 9.49 -5.94 -19.66
CA ALA A 231 9.74 -6.15 -21.08
C ALA A 231 10.98 -5.38 -21.57
N ASN A 232 11.10 -4.10 -21.16
CA ASN A 232 12.26 -3.27 -21.48
C ASN A 232 13.56 -3.78 -20.81
N GLN A 233 13.50 -4.21 -19.54
CA GLN A 233 14.64 -4.80 -18.83
C GLN A 233 15.15 -6.07 -19.53
N LEU A 234 14.25 -6.99 -19.89
CA LEU A 234 14.61 -8.24 -20.58
C LEU A 234 15.25 -7.94 -21.95
N ALA A 235 14.66 -7.01 -22.72
CA ALA A 235 15.22 -6.60 -24.00
C ALA A 235 16.62 -5.95 -23.84
N GLY A 236 16.83 -5.19 -22.75
CA GLY A 236 18.13 -4.59 -22.41
C GLY A 236 19.19 -5.62 -22.04
N ILE A 237 18.82 -6.63 -21.26
CA ILE A 237 19.68 -7.77 -20.92
C ILE A 237 20.06 -8.54 -22.19
N ASP A 238 19.08 -8.89 -23.03
CA ASP A 238 19.31 -9.63 -24.26
C ASP A 238 20.22 -8.87 -25.24
N ALA A 239 20.02 -7.55 -25.40
CA ALA A 239 20.89 -6.71 -26.22
C ALA A 239 22.32 -6.62 -25.63
N THR A 240 22.44 -6.58 -24.32
CA THR A 240 23.73 -6.57 -23.62
C THR A 240 24.46 -7.91 -23.74
N ALA A 241 23.73 -9.04 -23.66
CA ALA A 241 24.28 -10.38 -23.88
C ALA A 241 24.82 -10.55 -25.30
N GLN A 242 24.09 -10.07 -26.31
CA GLN A 242 24.54 -10.06 -27.70
C GLN A 242 25.80 -9.21 -27.90
N LEU A 243 25.89 -8.06 -27.23
CA LEU A 243 27.08 -7.21 -27.27
C LEU A 243 28.26 -7.89 -26.58
N CYS A 244 28.06 -8.47 -25.41
CA CYS A 244 29.08 -9.23 -24.69
C CYS A 244 29.64 -10.35 -25.56
N ALA A 245 28.77 -11.16 -26.19
CA ALA A 245 29.16 -12.25 -27.07
C ALA A 245 29.91 -11.76 -28.32
N LEU A 246 29.54 -10.60 -28.88
CA LEU A 246 30.27 -9.99 -29.99
C LEU A 246 31.69 -9.61 -29.58
N LEU A 247 31.85 -8.93 -28.43
CA LEU A 247 33.13 -8.48 -27.92
C LEU A 247 34.00 -9.65 -27.40
N ALA A 248 33.39 -10.73 -26.95
CA ALA A 248 34.07 -11.97 -26.54
C ALA A 248 34.84 -12.64 -27.69
N LYS A 249 34.47 -12.39 -28.96
CA LYS A 249 35.23 -12.87 -30.13
C LYS A 249 36.61 -12.22 -30.27
N ARG A 250 36.88 -11.13 -29.55
CA ARG A 250 38.15 -10.37 -29.59
C ARG A 250 38.57 -9.90 -31.00
N GLY A 251 37.61 -9.72 -31.90
CA GLY A 251 37.82 -9.15 -33.25
C GLY A 251 37.86 -7.62 -33.28
N TRP A 252 38.12 -6.98 -32.14
CA TRP A 252 38.10 -5.53 -31.94
C TRP A 252 39.44 -5.04 -31.41
N TYR A 253 39.70 -3.74 -31.56
CA TYR A 253 40.87 -3.05 -31.03
C TYR A 253 40.48 -1.68 -30.46
N ASN A 254 41.37 -1.11 -29.66
CA ASN A 254 41.20 0.24 -29.13
C ASN A 254 41.66 1.26 -30.18
N ASP A 255 40.71 1.98 -30.76
CA ASP A 255 40.95 3.11 -31.66
C ASP A 255 40.66 4.41 -30.91
N ASN A 256 41.69 4.99 -30.28
CA ASN A 256 41.61 6.26 -29.56
C ASN A 256 40.48 6.34 -28.51
N GLY A 257 40.25 5.24 -27.77
CA GLY A 257 39.20 5.14 -26.76
C GLY A 257 37.86 4.61 -27.29
N TYR A 258 37.75 4.35 -28.59
CA TYR A 258 36.58 3.76 -29.24
C TYR A 258 36.85 2.34 -29.72
N PHE A 259 35.79 1.54 -29.88
CA PHE A 259 35.92 0.21 -30.47
C PHE A 259 36.14 0.32 -31.97
N GLY A 260 37.36 0.00 -32.41
CA GLY A 260 37.67 -0.39 -33.78
C GLY A 260 37.40 -1.89 -33.97
N PHE A 261 37.12 -2.32 -35.21
CA PHE A 261 36.84 -3.72 -35.54
C PHE A 261 37.64 -4.18 -36.76
N ASN A 262 38.12 -5.42 -36.73
CA ASN A 262 38.83 -6.04 -37.84
C ASN A 262 37.89 -6.47 -38.98
N SER A 263 36.59 -6.58 -38.68
CA SER A 263 35.53 -6.95 -39.62
C SER A 263 34.50 -5.83 -39.73
N GLY A 264 34.19 -5.41 -40.96
CA GLY A 264 33.13 -4.45 -41.22
C GLY A 264 31.74 -4.94 -40.76
N GLY A 265 31.49 -6.25 -40.82
CA GLY A 265 30.25 -6.85 -40.33
C GLY A 265 30.09 -6.75 -38.81
N ASP A 266 31.17 -6.98 -38.06
CA ASP A 266 31.16 -6.84 -36.59
C ASP A 266 31.02 -5.36 -36.19
N ALA A 267 31.63 -4.44 -36.95
CA ALA A 267 31.47 -2.99 -36.75
C ALA A 267 30.01 -2.55 -36.90
N VAL A 268 29.32 -3.00 -37.95
CA VAL A 268 27.89 -2.71 -38.18
C VAL A 268 27.04 -3.30 -37.07
N ARG A 269 27.31 -4.55 -36.67
CA ARG A 269 26.57 -5.23 -35.60
C ARG A 269 26.76 -4.54 -34.24
N TYR A 270 27.98 -4.10 -33.93
CA TYR A 270 28.26 -3.33 -32.72
C TYR A 270 27.46 -2.02 -32.69
N LYS A 271 27.47 -1.25 -33.79
CA LYS A 271 26.70 0.01 -33.89
C LYS A 271 25.19 -0.23 -33.71
N ALA A 272 24.65 -1.27 -34.34
CA ALA A 272 23.23 -1.62 -34.20
C ALA A 272 22.87 -2.00 -32.76
N LEU A 273 23.73 -2.78 -32.08
CA LEU A 273 23.51 -3.16 -30.67
C LEU A 273 23.60 -1.96 -29.73
N GLN A 274 24.57 -1.06 -29.93
CA GLN A 274 24.67 0.16 -29.12
C GLN A 274 23.47 1.08 -29.33
N ALA A 275 23.01 1.27 -30.58
CA ALA A 275 21.80 2.03 -30.87
C ALA A 275 20.56 1.42 -30.19
N ARG A 276 20.42 0.09 -30.25
CA ARG A 276 19.32 -0.62 -29.56
C ARG A 276 19.38 -0.43 -28.04
N ARG A 277 20.55 -0.56 -27.41
CA ARG A 277 20.72 -0.34 -25.96
C ARG A 277 20.40 1.09 -25.55
N ALA A 278 20.83 2.07 -26.34
CA ALA A 278 20.50 3.48 -26.10
C ALA A 278 18.99 3.75 -26.23
N ALA A 279 18.32 3.15 -27.23
CA ALA A 279 16.87 3.24 -27.38
C ALA A 279 16.12 2.64 -26.18
N LEU A 280 16.54 1.46 -25.70
CA LEU A 280 15.94 0.80 -24.53
C LEU A 280 16.17 1.58 -23.22
N ALA A 281 17.33 2.23 -23.07
CA ALA A 281 17.58 3.12 -21.95
C ALA A 281 16.63 4.33 -21.98
N SER A 282 16.48 4.96 -23.15
CA SER A 282 15.53 6.07 -23.35
C SER A 282 14.08 5.65 -23.16
N GLU A 283 13.71 4.43 -23.56
CA GLU A 283 12.39 3.86 -23.32
C GLU A 283 12.13 3.66 -21.83
N GLY A 284 13.12 3.17 -21.08
CA GLY A 284 13.06 3.07 -19.62
C GLY A 284 12.82 4.41 -18.94
N GLU A 285 13.55 5.46 -19.33
CA GLU A 285 13.32 6.82 -18.81
C GLU A 285 11.93 7.35 -19.17
N LYS A 286 11.43 7.03 -20.37
CA LYS A 286 10.09 7.42 -20.80
C LYS A 286 9.02 6.72 -19.95
N LEU A 287 9.17 5.42 -19.69
CA LEU A 287 8.25 4.68 -18.81
C LEU A 287 8.19 5.28 -17.40
N ASP A 288 9.33 5.68 -16.83
CA ASP A 288 9.39 6.37 -15.54
C ASP A 288 8.63 7.73 -15.60
N LYS A 289 8.86 8.54 -16.64
CA LYS A 289 8.16 9.83 -16.83
C LYS A 289 6.65 9.69 -17.05
N ASP A 290 6.24 8.71 -17.85
CA ASP A 290 4.84 8.43 -18.14
C ASP A 290 4.14 7.93 -16.86
N ALA A 291 4.82 7.15 -16.02
CA ALA A 291 4.33 6.74 -14.72
C ALA A 291 4.12 7.94 -13.77
N VAL A 292 5.09 8.85 -13.67
CA VAL A 292 4.95 10.07 -12.85
C VAL A 292 3.81 10.94 -13.33
N THR A 293 3.70 11.14 -14.64
CA THR A 293 2.63 11.96 -15.26
C THR A 293 1.26 11.37 -14.94
N ARG A 294 1.11 10.05 -15.09
CA ARG A 294 -0.12 9.34 -14.70
C ARG A 294 -0.44 9.54 -13.22
N ILE A 295 0.52 9.30 -12.33
CA ILE A 295 0.26 9.39 -10.88
C ILE A 295 -0.17 10.81 -10.51
N LYS A 296 0.47 11.85 -11.04
CA LYS A 296 0.07 13.24 -10.81
C LYS A 296 -1.36 13.53 -11.28
N ALA A 297 -1.72 13.11 -12.49
CA ALA A 297 -3.05 13.32 -13.03
C ALA A 297 -4.14 12.60 -12.21
N GLU A 298 -3.85 11.42 -11.68
CA GLU A 298 -4.80 10.68 -10.84
C GLU A 298 -4.82 11.22 -9.40
N GLN A 299 -3.70 11.71 -8.88
CA GLN A 299 -3.61 12.39 -7.59
C GLN A 299 -4.50 13.62 -7.54
N GLU A 300 -4.54 14.43 -8.60
CA GLU A 300 -5.46 15.58 -8.71
C GLU A 300 -6.94 15.16 -8.58
N LYS A 301 -7.32 14.01 -9.15
CA LYS A 301 -8.68 13.46 -8.99
C LYS A 301 -8.95 12.99 -7.58
N VAL A 302 -7.95 12.39 -6.92
CA VAL A 302 -8.05 12.00 -5.49
C VAL A 302 -8.22 13.24 -4.62
N GLN A 303 -7.44 14.29 -4.86
CA GLN A 303 -7.55 15.56 -4.12
C GLN A 303 -8.93 16.19 -4.32
N ALA A 304 -9.43 16.26 -5.55
CA ALA A 304 -10.76 16.81 -5.86
C ALA A 304 -11.92 15.99 -5.25
N ALA A 305 -11.74 14.68 -5.06
CA ALA A 305 -12.74 13.82 -4.42
C ALA A 305 -12.72 13.92 -2.88
N LEU A 306 -11.64 14.42 -2.30
CA LEU A 306 -11.47 14.57 -0.84
C LEU A 306 -11.74 15.99 -0.32
N SER A 307 -11.76 16.99 -1.21
CA SER A 307 -12.10 18.39 -0.92
C SER A 307 -13.61 18.61 -0.79
#